data_AF-A0A1I1HEA1-F1
#
_entry.id   AF-A0A1I1HEA1-F1
#
_cell.length_a   1.000
_cell.length_b   1.000
_cell.length_c   1.000
_cell.angle_alpha   90.00
_cell.angle_beta   90.00
_cell.angle_gamma   90.00
#
_symmetry.space_group_name_H-M   'P 1'
#
loop_
_entity.id
_entity.type
_entity.pdbx_description
1 polymer ?
#
loop_
_entity_poly.entity_id
_entity_poly.type
_entity_poly.pdbx_seq_one_letter_code
_entity_poly.pdbx_strand_id
1 'polypeptide(L)'
;MIYKNKLFDYKWIFVLEIFIIINSLFFVNVAYSDDNVAKVLILYDAYKEYGEEKNVLNDVNKLALATGKKVDIIRLESYEDEDLLSYDGIFIVCSKDDSLSQKVKKNLVRYNKKIFWLGKNFVNFVGEYKISEIEYKGLLDNLNEAKHNEESNDITKLITEIDNISYIRILEFDNYEYRHIYNAVYQSFRKEENSSNNIYFYIDEVTPFNDLNLLVEQINYLKKFGIPFFMKVTPVFENENLEAMGRFAEVLRYAQVNGGEIVLSFPALKSREIGGNIINKNIEESFENYINYWVYPIALDINEYYLYRDDLKILLENSNTLFLESNDEIGVLDFNRYVNGPYENIIQKVEFNGENNQSLEELYNNVAVTVSSKLSIDKFKSCVDYFINKDINFKSTYNINAHINYKNIDIKSNKKGILLSNKAVTQKRFINSEEYKNVINAEVKSYDKEITINLAKSNKIIVMITFIVAIIFIIIVSISIKIDRNKFFK
;
A
#
# COMPACT_ATOMS: atom_id res chain seq x y z
N MET A 1 34.72 32.65 57.96
CA MET A 1 33.43 32.88 57.29
C MET A 1 33.51 32.29 55.88
N ILE A 2 32.99 31.07 55.75
CA ILE A 2 32.52 30.33 54.55
C ILE A 2 33.41 30.33 53.30
N TYR A 3 34.27 29.31 53.20
CA TYR A 3 34.80 28.79 51.94
C TYR A 3 33.62 28.18 51.14
N LYS A 4 33.14 28.89 50.12
CA LYS A 4 32.06 28.39 49.25
C LYS A 4 32.62 27.29 48.36
N ASN A 5 32.16 26.08 48.63
CA ASN A 5 32.69 24.83 48.12
C ASN A 5 32.27 24.66 46.64
N LYS A 6 33.12 25.10 45.70
CA LYS A 6 32.90 24.93 44.24
C LYS A 6 32.68 23.46 43.83
N LEU A 7 33.05 22.50 44.67
CA LEU A 7 32.76 21.07 44.46
C LEU A 7 31.26 20.72 44.52
N PHE A 8 30.43 21.55 45.15
CA PHE A 8 29.00 21.27 45.31
C PHE A 8 28.18 21.58 44.04
N ASP A 9 28.57 22.61 43.28
CA ASP A 9 27.87 23.03 42.07
C ASP A 9 28.09 22.05 40.90
N TYR A 10 29.27 21.43 40.79
CA TYR A 10 29.55 20.41 39.77
C TYR A 10 28.78 19.09 39.99
N LYS A 11 28.42 18.75 41.25
CA LYS A 11 27.64 17.54 41.54
C LYS A 11 26.21 17.62 40.99
N TRP A 12 25.59 18.80 41.04
CA TRP A 12 24.24 18.98 40.52
C TRP A 12 24.18 18.93 38.99
N ILE A 13 25.21 19.47 38.32
CA ILE A 13 25.33 19.40 36.85
C ILE A 13 25.53 17.94 36.41
N PHE A 14 26.38 17.18 37.10
CA PHE A 14 26.63 15.78 36.77
C PHE A 14 25.41 14.88 37.00
N VAL A 15 24.61 15.16 38.06
CA VAL A 15 23.33 14.47 38.29
C VAL A 15 22.31 14.80 37.20
N LEU A 16 22.30 16.03 36.68
CA LEU A 16 21.40 16.44 35.61
C LEU A 16 21.76 15.76 34.27
N GLU A 17 23.06 15.65 33.95
CA GLU A 17 23.52 14.93 32.76
C GLU A 17 23.22 13.43 32.84
N ILE A 18 23.42 12.80 34.01
CA ILE A 18 23.02 11.41 34.23
C ILE A 18 21.50 11.24 34.09
N PHE A 19 20.71 12.20 34.58
CA PHE A 19 19.25 12.15 34.46
C PHE A 19 18.80 12.30 33.00
N ILE A 20 19.46 13.13 32.20
CA ILE A 20 19.21 13.29 30.76
C ILE A 20 19.62 12.02 30.00
N ILE A 21 20.76 11.42 30.34
CA ILE A 21 21.23 10.17 29.72
C ILE A 21 20.30 9.00 30.08
N ILE A 22 19.89 8.88 31.34
CA ILE A 22 18.92 7.88 31.79
C ILE A 22 17.56 8.06 31.09
N ASN A 23 17.04 9.29 30.98
CA ASN A 23 15.82 9.54 30.21
C ASN A 23 16.01 9.21 28.72
N SER A 24 17.15 9.55 28.12
CA SER A 24 17.42 9.22 26.71
C SER A 24 17.51 7.70 26.46
N LEU A 25 17.89 6.92 27.47
CA LEU A 25 17.93 5.46 27.42
C LEU A 25 16.55 4.82 27.66
N PHE A 26 15.66 5.48 28.42
CA PHE A 26 14.29 5.01 28.64
C PHE A 26 13.30 5.38 27.52
N PHE A 27 13.71 6.21 26.54
CA PHE A 27 12.92 6.53 25.33
C PHE A 27 13.28 5.65 24.11
N VAL A 28 14.06 4.59 24.29
CA VAL A 28 14.23 3.58 23.24
C VAL A 28 13.03 2.64 23.28
N ASN A 29 12.06 2.95 22.41
CA ASN A 29 11.00 2.08 21.88
C ASN A 29 10.44 1.05 22.86
N VAL A 30 9.39 1.45 23.58
CA VAL A 30 8.32 0.48 23.89
C VAL A 30 7.85 -0.04 22.54
N ALA A 31 8.27 -1.26 22.19
CA ALA A 31 7.65 -2.03 21.15
C ALA A 31 6.17 -2.12 21.51
N TYR A 32 5.33 -1.36 20.81
CA TYR A 32 3.89 -1.60 20.83
C TYR A 32 3.70 -3.06 20.39
N SER A 33 3.11 -3.88 21.25
CA SER A 33 2.70 -5.21 20.84
C SER A 33 1.70 -5.08 19.69
N ASP A 34 1.84 -5.95 18.70
CA ASP A 34 1.06 -6.05 17.44
C ASP A 34 -0.39 -6.55 17.66
N ASP A 35 -0.95 -6.30 18.86
CA ASP A 35 -2.19 -6.90 19.38
C ASP A 35 -3.45 -6.15 18.96
N ASN A 36 -3.34 -4.94 18.40
CA ASN A 36 -4.48 -4.10 17.99
C ASN A 36 -4.73 -4.06 16.48
N VAL A 37 -3.94 -4.76 15.66
CA VAL A 37 -4.17 -4.82 14.22
C VAL A 37 -5.28 -5.83 13.95
N ALA A 38 -6.38 -5.39 13.32
CA ALA A 38 -7.45 -6.27 12.87
C ALA A 38 -6.90 -7.34 11.91
N LYS A 39 -7.21 -8.61 12.19
CA LYS A 39 -6.67 -9.77 11.47
C LYS A 39 -7.78 -10.69 10.97
N VAL A 40 -7.53 -11.33 9.83
CA VAL A 40 -8.30 -12.47 9.34
C VAL A 40 -7.38 -13.67 9.16
N LEU A 41 -7.92 -14.86 9.36
CA LEU A 41 -7.18 -16.12 9.25
C LEU A 41 -7.63 -16.88 8.02
N ILE A 42 -6.70 -17.42 7.25
CA ILE A 42 -6.95 -18.44 6.22
C ILE A 42 -6.36 -19.76 6.74
N LEU A 43 -7.21 -20.75 6.93
CA LEU A 43 -6.83 -22.14 7.19
C LEU A 43 -6.98 -22.94 5.90
N TYR A 44 -5.93 -23.63 5.47
CA TYR A 44 -5.95 -24.37 4.21
C TYR A 44 -5.26 -25.74 4.30
N ASP A 45 -5.69 -26.73 3.52
CA ASP A 45 -5.04 -28.04 3.39
C ASP A 45 -4.15 -28.18 2.15
N ALA A 46 -4.52 -27.52 1.06
CA ALA A 46 -3.80 -27.50 -0.21
C ALA A 46 -3.92 -26.12 -0.89
N TYR A 47 -2.91 -25.75 -1.68
CA TYR A 47 -2.94 -24.48 -2.43
C TYR A 47 -3.81 -24.55 -3.69
N LYS A 48 -4.04 -25.77 -4.21
CA LYS A 48 -4.94 -26.08 -5.32
C LYS A 48 -5.51 -27.49 -5.18
N GLU A 49 -6.59 -27.78 -5.90
CA GLU A 49 -7.10 -29.14 -6.03
C GLU A 49 -6.22 -29.99 -6.96
N TYR A 50 -6.16 -31.31 -6.73
CA TYR A 50 -5.31 -32.22 -7.49
C TYR A 50 -5.78 -32.30 -8.95
N GLY A 51 -4.88 -32.05 -9.90
CA GLY A 51 -5.19 -32.03 -11.33
C GLY A 51 -5.54 -30.65 -11.86
N GLU A 52 -5.88 -29.70 -11.00
CA GLU A 52 -6.31 -28.37 -11.40
C GLU A 52 -5.15 -27.42 -11.70
N GLU A 53 -5.39 -26.47 -12.61
CA GLU A 53 -4.43 -25.41 -12.95
C GLU A 53 -4.54 -24.23 -11.97
N LYS A 54 -5.77 -23.91 -11.52
CA LYS A 54 -6.08 -22.72 -10.72
C LYS A 54 -5.60 -22.83 -9.26
N ASN A 55 -5.01 -21.75 -8.75
CA ASN A 55 -4.57 -21.65 -7.36
C ASN A 55 -5.68 -21.06 -6.47
N VAL A 56 -6.50 -21.93 -5.89
CA VAL A 56 -7.64 -21.55 -5.02
C VAL A 56 -7.17 -20.75 -3.81
N LEU A 57 -6.02 -21.10 -3.21
CA LEU A 57 -5.49 -20.38 -2.07
C LEU A 57 -5.18 -18.92 -2.40
N ASN A 58 -4.68 -18.64 -3.62
CA ASN A 58 -4.44 -17.28 -4.05
C ASN A 58 -5.73 -16.47 -4.18
N ASP A 59 -6.77 -17.04 -4.77
CA ASP A 59 -8.06 -16.37 -4.88
C ASP A 59 -8.65 -16.07 -3.51
N VAL A 60 -8.57 -17.01 -2.57
CA VAL A 60 -9.02 -16.80 -1.19
C VAL A 60 -8.17 -15.76 -0.46
N ASN A 61 -6.85 -15.72 -0.70
CA ASN A 61 -6.00 -14.65 -0.16
C ASN A 61 -6.46 -13.28 -0.68
N LYS A 62 -6.82 -13.14 -1.96
CA LYS A 62 -7.35 -11.88 -2.50
C LYS A 62 -8.67 -11.48 -1.87
N LEU A 63 -9.58 -12.44 -1.66
CA LEU A 63 -10.83 -12.23 -0.93
C LEU A 63 -10.54 -11.75 0.51
N ALA A 64 -9.58 -12.37 1.19
CA ALA A 64 -9.20 -11.99 2.55
C ALA A 64 -8.53 -10.60 2.62
N LEU A 65 -7.67 -10.26 1.66
CA LEU A 65 -7.02 -8.95 1.60
C LEU A 65 -8.03 -7.81 1.35
N ALA A 66 -9.11 -8.08 0.60
CA ALA A 66 -10.20 -7.12 0.38
C ALA A 66 -10.90 -6.67 1.68
N THR A 67 -10.78 -7.44 2.76
CA THR A 67 -11.34 -7.08 4.07
C THR A 67 -10.68 -5.86 4.69
N GLY A 68 -9.50 -5.46 4.20
CA GLY A 68 -8.73 -4.35 4.78
C GLY A 68 -7.85 -4.74 5.97
N LYS A 69 -7.79 -6.02 6.30
CA LYS A 69 -7.18 -6.57 7.52
C LYS A 69 -5.89 -7.30 7.20
N LYS A 70 -5.06 -7.47 8.23
CA LYS A 70 -3.87 -8.32 8.13
C LYS A 70 -4.31 -9.77 7.94
N VAL A 71 -3.67 -10.48 7.02
CA VAL A 71 -4.08 -11.84 6.64
C VAL A 71 -3.03 -12.82 7.11
N ASP A 72 -3.39 -13.66 8.07
CA ASP A 72 -2.58 -14.81 8.48
C ASP A 72 -3.02 -16.02 7.65
N ILE A 73 -2.08 -16.73 7.03
CA ILE A 73 -2.33 -17.93 6.22
C ILE A 73 -1.61 -19.09 6.87
N ILE A 74 -2.34 -20.11 7.31
CA ILE A 74 -1.80 -21.23 8.06
C ILE A 74 -2.27 -22.55 7.45
N ARG A 75 -1.33 -23.45 7.18
CA ARG A 75 -1.66 -24.83 6.78
C ARG A 75 -2.34 -25.54 7.94
N LEU A 76 -3.46 -26.21 7.69
CA LEU A 76 -4.27 -26.89 8.70
C LEU A 76 -3.46 -27.84 9.59
N GLU A 77 -2.51 -28.58 9.00
CA GLU A 77 -1.60 -29.48 9.73
C GLU A 77 -0.62 -28.77 10.68
N SER A 78 -0.32 -27.49 10.41
CA SER A 78 0.58 -26.63 11.20
C SER A 78 -0.16 -25.71 12.18
N TYR A 79 -1.49 -25.86 12.30
CA TYR A 79 -2.31 -25.10 13.23
C TYR A 79 -2.12 -25.62 14.66
N GLU A 80 -1.41 -24.83 15.47
CA GLU A 80 -1.10 -25.16 16.86
C GLU A 80 -1.76 -24.20 17.87
N ASP A 81 -2.43 -23.13 17.40
CA ASP A 81 -2.82 -21.99 18.24
C ASP A 81 -4.16 -22.17 18.99
N GLU A 82 -4.36 -21.44 20.09
CA GLU A 82 -5.45 -21.66 21.06
C GLU A 82 -6.50 -20.56 21.22
N ASP A 83 -6.52 -19.51 20.39
CA ASP A 83 -7.69 -18.62 20.38
C ASP A 83 -8.02 -18.01 19.01
N LEU A 84 -8.99 -18.62 18.32
CA LEU A 84 -9.55 -18.09 17.08
C LEU A 84 -10.30 -16.76 17.29
N LEU A 85 -10.70 -16.41 18.53
CA LEU A 85 -11.46 -15.19 18.82
C LEU A 85 -10.66 -13.91 18.56
N SER A 86 -9.33 -14.01 18.52
CA SER A 86 -8.42 -12.92 18.15
C SER A 86 -8.59 -12.46 16.70
N TYR A 87 -9.10 -13.33 15.82
CA TYR A 87 -9.39 -13.00 14.42
C TYR A 87 -10.78 -12.42 14.27
N ASP A 88 -10.96 -11.53 13.30
CA ASP A 88 -12.27 -10.94 12.98
C ASP A 88 -13.06 -11.70 11.93
N GLY A 89 -12.37 -12.55 11.19
CA GLY A 89 -12.91 -13.38 10.13
C GLY A 89 -12.02 -14.59 9.91
N ILE A 90 -12.62 -15.71 9.53
CA ILE A 90 -11.88 -16.93 9.18
C ILE A 90 -12.31 -17.38 7.80
N PHE A 91 -11.35 -17.73 6.96
CA PHE A 91 -11.53 -18.45 5.73
C PHE A 91 -11.01 -19.88 5.93
N ILE A 92 -11.80 -20.87 5.52
CA ILE A 92 -11.43 -22.28 5.54
C ILE A 92 -11.42 -22.77 4.11
N VAL A 93 -10.31 -23.32 3.66
CA VAL A 93 -10.14 -23.88 2.32
C VAL A 93 -9.81 -25.35 2.46
N CYS A 94 -10.75 -26.22 2.08
CA CYS A 94 -10.60 -27.67 2.18
C CYS A 94 -10.73 -28.30 0.79
N SER A 95 -9.63 -28.74 0.20
CA SER A 95 -9.61 -29.48 -1.06
C SER A 95 -9.66 -31.00 -0.90
N LYS A 96 -9.31 -31.52 0.28
CA LYS A 96 -9.32 -32.96 0.62
C LYS A 96 -10.56 -33.31 1.43
N ASP A 97 -11.00 -34.57 1.37
CA ASP A 97 -12.09 -35.10 2.23
C ASP A 97 -11.61 -35.53 3.64
N ASP A 98 -10.43 -35.09 4.05
CA ASP A 98 -9.84 -35.44 5.33
C ASP A 98 -10.53 -34.69 6.49
N SER A 99 -10.87 -35.43 7.55
CA SER A 99 -11.46 -34.84 8.76
C SER A 99 -10.51 -33.80 9.38
N LEU A 100 -11.02 -32.59 9.63
CA LEU A 100 -10.31 -31.59 10.44
C LEU A 100 -9.88 -32.17 11.80
N SER A 101 -8.74 -31.71 12.32
CA SER A 101 -8.28 -32.11 13.64
C SER A 101 -9.30 -31.71 14.72
N GLN A 102 -9.41 -32.51 15.80
CA GLN A 102 -10.35 -32.21 16.89
C GLN A 102 -10.09 -30.85 17.54
N LYS A 103 -8.83 -30.39 17.54
CA LYS A 103 -8.46 -29.06 18.02
C LYS A 103 -9.07 -27.95 17.16
N VAL A 104 -8.92 -28.03 15.84
CA VAL A 104 -9.53 -27.05 14.90
C VAL A 104 -11.04 -27.06 15.04
N LYS A 105 -11.67 -28.24 15.02
CA LYS A 105 -13.13 -28.39 15.17
C LYS A 105 -13.65 -27.70 16.44
N LYS A 106 -13.05 -27.97 17.59
CA LYS A 106 -13.43 -27.39 18.88
C LYS A 106 -13.29 -25.86 18.91
N ASN A 107 -12.26 -25.32 18.27
CA ASN A 107 -12.05 -23.86 18.22
C ASN A 107 -13.07 -23.19 17.29
N LEU A 108 -13.39 -23.78 16.14
CA LEU A 108 -14.40 -23.25 15.21
C LEU A 108 -15.79 -23.18 15.84
N VAL A 109 -16.19 -24.20 16.61
CA VAL A 109 -17.50 -24.20 17.32
C VAL A 109 -17.62 -23.07 18.35
N ARG A 110 -16.49 -22.63 18.93
CA ARG A 110 -16.47 -21.52 19.90
C ARG A 110 -16.42 -20.15 19.23
N TYR A 111 -16.08 -20.10 17.95
CA TYR A 111 -15.90 -18.86 17.21
C TYR A 111 -17.25 -18.30 16.78
N ASN A 112 -17.51 -17.04 17.13
CA ASN A 112 -18.82 -16.41 16.98
C ASN A 112 -18.85 -15.27 15.95
N LYS A 113 -17.74 -14.98 15.27
CA LYS A 113 -17.67 -14.01 14.17
C LYS A 113 -17.75 -14.74 12.82
N LYS A 114 -17.60 -14.02 11.71
CA LYS A 114 -17.86 -14.56 10.36
C LYS A 114 -16.84 -15.64 9.95
N ILE A 115 -17.33 -16.77 9.43
CA ILE A 115 -16.54 -17.82 8.78
C ILE A 115 -16.95 -17.91 7.31
N PHE A 116 -15.98 -17.96 6.40
CA PHE A 116 -16.18 -18.30 5.00
C PHE A 116 -15.59 -19.68 4.77
N TRP A 117 -16.42 -20.64 4.42
CA TRP A 117 -15.98 -22.02 4.19
C TRP A 117 -16.04 -22.34 2.71
N LEU A 118 -14.90 -22.69 2.12
CA LEU A 118 -14.76 -23.05 0.72
C LEU A 118 -14.39 -24.53 0.59
N GLY A 119 -15.21 -25.26 -0.16
CA GLY A 119 -14.94 -26.64 -0.54
C GLY A 119 -15.42 -27.71 0.42
N LYS A 120 -14.65 -28.79 0.51
CA LYS A 120 -15.09 -30.07 1.11
C LYS A 120 -15.17 -29.99 2.63
N ASN A 121 -15.61 -31.09 3.26
CA ASN A 121 -15.74 -31.29 4.71
C ASN A 121 -16.73 -30.40 5.48
N PHE A 122 -17.38 -29.43 4.85
CA PHE A 122 -18.35 -28.59 5.54
C PHE A 122 -19.51 -29.40 6.14
N VAL A 123 -20.13 -30.27 5.33
CA VAL A 123 -21.26 -31.11 5.76
C VAL A 123 -20.85 -32.03 6.92
N ASN A 124 -19.65 -32.63 6.85
CA ASN A 124 -19.12 -33.49 7.92
C ASN A 124 -18.90 -32.70 9.21
N PHE A 125 -18.32 -31.49 9.12
CA PHE A 125 -18.12 -30.61 10.26
C PHE A 125 -19.45 -30.23 10.94
N VAL A 126 -20.41 -29.80 10.13
CA VAL A 126 -21.75 -29.41 10.59
C VAL A 126 -22.48 -30.58 11.26
N GLY A 127 -22.46 -31.76 10.66
CA GLY A 127 -23.15 -32.95 11.18
C GLY A 127 -22.58 -33.44 12.52
N GLU A 128 -21.28 -33.22 12.77
CA GLU A 128 -20.62 -33.62 14.01
C GLU A 128 -20.85 -32.65 15.19
N TYR A 129 -21.06 -31.34 14.94
CA TYR A 129 -20.77 -30.31 15.94
C TYR A 129 -21.84 -29.24 16.21
N LYS A 130 -23.12 -29.57 15.95
CA LYS A 130 -24.34 -28.77 16.21
C LYS A 130 -24.69 -27.80 15.10
N ILE A 131 -25.74 -28.21 14.42
CA ILE A 131 -26.84 -27.33 14.06
C ILE A 131 -28.11 -28.09 14.51
N SER A 132 -29.25 -27.44 14.76
CA SER A 132 -30.47 -28.21 15.08
C SER A 132 -30.74 -29.26 13.97
N GLU A 133 -31.30 -30.41 14.32
CA GLU A 133 -31.59 -31.48 13.33
C GLU A 133 -32.43 -30.96 12.14
N ILE A 134 -33.23 -29.94 12.40
CA ILE A 134 -34.05 -29.21 11.42
C ILE A 134 -33.19 -28.41 10.44
N GLU A 135 -32.26 -27.60 10.94
CA GLU A 135 -31.36 -26.79 10.10
C GLU A 135 -30.34 -27.67 9.36
N TYR A 136 -29.87 -28.77 9.95
CA TYR A 136 -29.03 -29.74 9.25
C TYR A 136 -29.75 -30.41 8.09
N LYS A 137 -31.02 -30.79 8.29
CA LYS A 137 -31.86 -31.34 7.23
C LYS A 137 -32.17 -30.29 6.16
N GLY A 138 -32.50 -29.06 6.56
CA GLY A 138 -32.69 -27.94 5.64
C GLY A 138 -31.44 -27.61 4.82
N LEU A 139 -30.24 -27.71 5.43
CA LEU A 139 -28.97 -27.61 4.71
C LEU A 139 -28.82 -28.70 3.66
N LEU A 140 -29.05 -29.97 4.03
CA LEU A 140 -28.98 -31.09 3.09
C LEU A 140 -29.98 -30.94 1.94
N ASP A 141 -31.20 -30.49 2.24
CA ASP A 141 -32.24 -30.23 1.23
C ASP A 141 -31.81 -29.10 0.29
N ASN A 142 -31.28 -27.98 0.80
CA ASN A 142 -30.75 -26.87 0.00
C ASN A 142 -29.56 -27.30 -0.87
N LEU A 143 -28.64 -28.10 -0.33
CA LEU A 143 -27.49 -28.62 -1.09
C LEU A 143 -27.90 -29.58 -2.20
N ASN A 144 -28.93 -30.40 -1.95
CA ASN A 144 -29.48 -31.32 -2.95
C ASN A 144 -30.27 -30.57 -4.03
N GLU A 145 -31.02 -29.53 -3.66
CA GLU A 145 -31.70 -28.65 -4.61
C GLU A 145 -30.70 -27.87 -5.48
N ALA A 146 -29.59 -27.40 -4.90
CA ALA A 146 -28.50 -26.77 -5.65
C ALA A 146 -27.84 -27.75 -6.64
N LYS A 147 -27.61 -29.02 -6.26
CA LYS A 147 -27.10 -30.07 -7.16
C LYS A 147 -28.00 -30.30 -8.37
N HIS A 148 -29.31 -30.33 -8.16
CA HIS A 148 -30.27 -30.51 -9.25
C HIS A 148 -30.39 -29.29 -10.18
N ASN A 149 -29.89 -28.13 -9.75
CA ASN A 149 -29.97 -26.87 -10.47
C ASN A 149 -28.61 -26.37 -11.00
N GLU A 150 -27.54 -27.18 -10.95
CA GLU A 150 -26.25 -26.88 -11.62
C GLU A 150 -26.42 -26.70 -13.15
N GLU A 151 -27.56 -27.09 -13.72
CA GLU A 151 -27.96 -26.78 -15.11
C GLU A 151 -28.58 -25.37 -15.29
N SER A 152 -28.81 -24.63 -14.20
CA SER A 152 -29.31 -23.25 -14.20
C SER A 152 -28.27 -22.32 -13.56
N ASN A 153 -27.84 -21.27 -14.26
CA ASN A 153 -26.86 -20.27 -13.80
C ASN A 153 -27.36 -19.39 -12.62
N ASP A 154 -28.07 -19.95 -11.64
CA ASP A 154 -28.62 -19.21 -10.50
C ASP A 154 -27.62 -19.14 -9.33
N ILE A 155 -26.84 -18.06 -9.33
CA ILE A 155 -25.76 -17.75 -8.38
C ILE A 155 -26.24 -17.62 -6.94
N THR A 156 -27.53 -17.34 -6.71
CA THR A 156 -28.09 -17.26 -5.35
C THR A 156 -27.96 -18.57 -4.58
N LYS A 157 -27.65 -19.68 -5.27
CA LYS A 157 -27.38 -21.01 -4.70
C LYS A 157 -25.89 -21.32 -4.47
N LEU A 158 -24.97 -20.42 -4.85
CA LEU A 158 -23.52 -20.61 -4.71
C LEU A 158 -23.04 -20.48 -3.26
N ILE A 159 -23.64 -19.52 -2.54
CA ILE A 159 -23.33 -19.20 -1.15
C ILE A 159 -24.54 -19.58 -0.29
N THR A 160 -24.33 -20.50 0.64
CA THR A 160 -25.34 -20.88 1.63
C THR A 160 -24.97 -20.26 2.98
N GLU A 161 -25.86 -19.44 3.54
CA GLU A 161 -25.68 -18.81 4.85
C GLU A 161 -26.25 -19.68 5.96
N ILE A 162 -25.45 -19.94 6.99
CA ILE A 162 -25.81 -20.76 8.16
C ILE A 162 -25.18 -20.14 9.40
N ASP A 163 -26.00 -19.59 10.29
CA ASP A 163 -25.55 -18.82 11.46
C ASP A 163 -24.50 -17.76 11.07
N ASN A 164 -23.26 -17.92 11.55
CA ASN A 164 -22.12 -17.06 11.26
C ASN A 164 -21.24 -17.58 10.11
N ILE A 165 -21.66 -18.62 9.39
CA ILE A 165 -20.90 -19.28 8.32
C ILE A 165 -21.52 -18.99 6.95
N SER A 166 -20.72 -18.47 6.03
CA SER A 166 -21.00 -18.47 4.59
C SER A 166 -20.31 -19.67 3.97
N TYR A 167 -21.09 -20.66 3.52
CA TYR A 167 -20.57 -21.83 2.82
C TYR A 167 -20.60 -21.61 1.31
N ILE A 168 -19.42 -21.68 0.69
CA ILE A 168 -19.20 -21.61 -0.75
C ILE A 168 -18.90 -23.03 -1.22
N ARG A 169 -19.84 -23.61 -1.95
CA ARG A 169 -19.85 -25.04 -2.26
C ARG A 169 -18.73 -25.47 -3.21
N ILE A 170 -18.24 -24.55 -4.03
CA ILE A 170 -17.24 -24.80 -5.07
C ILE A 170 -15.85 -24.35 -4.59
N LEU A 171 -14.83 -25.11 -5.00
CA LEU A 171 -13.42 -24.75 -4.80
C LEU A 171 -12.87 -24.01 -5.99
N GLU A 172 -13.21 -24.49 -7.17
CA GLU A 172 -12.94 -23.82 -8.42
C GLU A 172 -14.15 -22.97 -8.78
N PHE A 173 -13.89 -21.69 -9.01
CA PHE A 173 -14.89 -20.78 -9.51
C PHE A 173 -14.33 -20.05 -10.72
N ASP A 174 -15.16 -19.81 -11.71
CA ASP A 174 -14.78 -19.00 -12.86
C ASP A 174 -14.65 -17.51 -12.46
N ASN A 175 -14.32 -16.68 -13.46
CA ASN A 175 -14.21 -15.23 -13.25
C ASN A 175 -15.54 -14.56 -12.91
N TYR A 176 -16.68 -15.20 -13.15
CA TYR A 176 -18.00 -14.67 -12.85
C TYR A 176 -18.35 -14.96 -11.39
N GLU A 177 -18.26 -16.22 -10.98
CA GLU A 177 -18.48 -16.71 -9.62
C GLU A 177 -17.55 -16.04 -8.59
N TYR A 178 -16.25 -15.87 -8.94
CA TYR A 178 -15.30 -15.16 -8.09
C TYR A 178 -15.79 -13.76 -7.69
N ARG A 179 -16.42 -13.04 -8.61
CA ARG A 179 -16.88 -11.65 -8.40
C ARG A 179 -18.01 -11.58 -7.41
N HIS A 180 -18.92 -12.56 -7.46
CA HIS A 180 -20.02 -12.69 -6.52
C HIS A 180 -19.52 -13.00 -5.12
N ILE A 181 -18.58 -13.94 -5.00
CA ILE A 181 -17.92 -14.27 -3.75
C ILE A 181 -17.18 -13.04 -3.20
N TYR A 182 -16.42 -12.33 -4.06
CA TYR A 182 -15.71 -11.11 -3.68
C TYR A 182 -16.66 -10.05 -3.13
N ASN A 183 -17.78 -9.80 -3.80
CA ASN A 183 -18.76 -8.83 -3.36
C ASN A 183 -19.39 -9.22 -2.01
N ALA A 184 -19.72 -10.50 -1.81
CA ALA A 184 -20.26 -11.01 -0.55
C ALA A 184 -19.27 -10.86 0.62
N VAL A 185 -17.99 -11.19 0.40
CA VAL A 185 -16.91 -10.99 1.38
C VAL A 185 -16.74 -9.50 1.68
N TYR A 186 -16.63 -8.66 0.66
CA TYR A 186 -16.46 -7.22 0.79
C TYR A 186 -17.57 -6.59 1.65
N GLN A 187 -18.83 -6.90 1.35
CA GLN A 187 -19.99 -6.38 2.08
C GLN A 187 -20.01 -6.84 3.55
N SER A 188 -19.62 -8.09 3.82
CA SER A 188 -19.60 -8.66 5.17
C SER A 188 -18.64 -7.94 6.11
N PHE A 189 -17.51 -7.43 5.59
CA PHE A 189 -16.48 -6.79 6.41
C PHE A 189 -16.52 -5.26 6.41
N ARG A 190 -16.91 -4.63 5.29
CA ARG A 190 -16.79 -3.16 5.16
C ARG A 190 -18.06 -2.36 5.47
N LYS A 191 -19.23 -3.01 5.64
CA LYS A 191 -20.51 -2.40 6.10
C LYS A 191 -20.74 -0.95 5.59
N GLU A 192 -20.53 -0.68 4.31
CA GLU A 192 -20.95 0.60 3.72
C GLU A 192 -22.43 0.48 3.31
N GLU A 193 -23.31 1.16 4.05
CA GLU A 193 -24.72 1.35 3.67
C GLU A 193 -24.77 2.20 2.39
N ASN A 194 -25.31 1.62 1.31
CA ASN A 194 -25.65 2.21 0.00
C ASN A 194 -24.66 1.95 -1.18
N SER A 195 -24.76 0.73 -1.74
CA SER A 195 -25.07 0.45 -3.16
C SER A 195 -24.48 1.37 -4.25
N SER A 196 -23.17 1.61 -4.26
CA SER A 196 -22.53 2.04 -5.51
C SER A 196 -21.16 1.38 -5.62
N ASN A 197 -20.98 0.59 -6.67
CA ASN A 197 -19.77 -0.18 -6.87
C ASN A 197 -18.55 0.74 -6.89
N ASN A 198 -17.49 0.37 -6.16
CA ASN A 198 -16.23 1.10 -6.17
C ASN A 198 -15.45 0.75 -7.45
N ILE A 199 -15.86 1.35 -8.57
CA ILE A 199 -15.27 1.15 -9.90
C ILE A 199 -14.42 2.37 -10.26
N TYR A 200 -13.21 2.15 -10.76
CA TYR A 200 -12.26 3.19 -11.15
C TYR A 200 -11.84 3.05 -12.61
N PHE A 201 -11.66 4.18 -13.29
CA PHE A 201 -11.04 4.19 -14.62
C PHE A 201 -9.52 4.18 -14.46
N TYR A 202 -8.81 3.39 -15.26
CA TYR A 202 -7.38 3.20 -15.10
C TYR A 202 -6.67 3.23 -16.46
N ILE A 203 -5.79 4.21 -16.68
CA ILE A 203 -4.95 4.26 -17.87
C ILE A 203 -3.72 3.39 -17.63
N ASP A 204 -3.57 2.33 -18.43
CA ASP A 204 -2.48 1.37 -18.29
C ASP A 204 -1.27 1.71 -19.18
N GLU A 205 -0.12 1.13 -18.83
CA GLU A 205 1.13 1.17 -19.60
C GLU A 205 1.70 2.57 -19.88
N VAL A 206 1.64 3.48 -18.89
CA VAL A 206 2.20 4.84 -19.04
C VAL A 206 3.69 4.87 -18.70
N THR A 207 4.48 5.35 -19.66
CA THR A 207 5.93 5.31 -19.72
C THR A 207 6.45 6.61 -20.35
N PRO A 208 7.72 6.97 -20.11
CA PRO A 208 8.37 8.08 -20.82
C PRO A 208 8.42 7.91 -22.35
N PHE A 209 8.18 6.71 -22.87
CA PHE A 209 8.26 6.38 -24.30
C PHE A 209 6.92 6.45 -25.03
N ASN A 210 5.80 6.69 -24.33
CA ASN A 210 4.51 6.88 -25.00
C ASN A 210 4.52 8.14 -25.86
N ASP A 211 3.62 8.19 -26.85
CA ASP A 211 3.27 9.44 -27.49
C ASP A 211 2.56 10.35 -26.48
N LEU A 212 3.31 11.31 -25.95
CA LEU A 212 2.84 12.25 -24.93
C LEU A 212 1.69 13.13 -25.42
N ASN A 213 1.60 13.42 -26.73
CA ASN A 213 0.49 14.21 -27.28
C ASN A 213 -0.78 13.37 -27.28
N LEU A 214 -0.68 12.12 -27.72
CA LEU A 214 -1.79 11.17 -27.65
C LEU A 214 -2.29 10.99 -26.21
N LEU A 215 -1.38 10.85 -25.24
CA LEU A 215 -1.75 10.75 -23.83
C LEU A 215 -2.49 12.00 -23.33
N VAL A 216 -2.05 13.19 -23.73
CA VAL A 216 -2.76 14.46 -23.41
C VAL A 216 -4.15 14.49 -24.06
N GLU A 217 -4.32 14.01 -25.29
CA GLU A 217 -5.63 13.89 -25.94
C GLU A 217 -6.56 12.93 -25.19
N GLN A 218 -6.06 11.78 -24.74
CA GLN A 218 -6.80 10.83 -23.91
C GLN A 218 -7.25 11.46 -22.58
N ILE A 219 -6.34 12.15 -21.88
CA ILE A 219 -6.65 12.88 -20.63
C ILE A 219 -7.71 13.96 -20.88
N ASN A 220 -7.58 14.72 -21.97
CA ASN A 220 -8.57 15.75 -22.34
C ASN A 220 -9.95 15.14 -22.61
N TYR A 221 -10.00 13.93 -23.16
CA TYR A 221 -11.26 13.23 -23.39
C TYR A 221 -11.92 12.82 -22.07
N LEU A 222 -11.17 12.21 -21.14
CA LEU A 222 -11.69 11.89 -19.80
C LEU A 222 -12.16 13.14 -19.05
N LYS A 223 -11.35 14.21 -19.08
CA LYS A 223 -11.69 15.52 -18.50
C LYS A 223 -13.00 16.08 -19.04
N LYS A 224 -13.25 15.98 -20.35
CA LYS A 224 -14.47 16.46 -20.99
C LYS A 224 -15.72 15.84 -20.35
N PHE A 225 -15.66 14.57 -19.97
CA PHE A 225 -16.75 13.83 -19.33
C PHE A 225 -16.66 13.83 -17.80
N GLY A 226 -15.66 14.52 -17.22
CA GLY A 226 -15.45 14.56 -15.77
C GLY A 226 -15.11 13.20 -15.17
N ILE A 227 -14.52 12.28 -15.95
CA ILE A 227 -14.15 10.94 -15.49
C ILE A 227 -12.80 11.03 -14.74
N PRO A 228 -12.77 10.81 -13.42
CA PRO A 228 -11.53 10.70 -12.67
C PRO A 228 -10.84 9.37 -12.99
N PHE A 229 -9.51 9.33 -12.94
CA PHE A 229 -8.77 8.15 -13.37
C PHE A 229 -7.47 7.94 -12.59
N PHE A 230 -7.05 6.70 -12.49
CA PHE A 230 -5.70 6.33 -12.10
C PHE A 230 -4.83 6.11 -13.34
N MET A 231 -3.52 6.16 -13.16
CA MET A 231 -2.55 5.96 -14.22
C MET A 231 -1.38 5.10 -13.74
N LYS A 232 -1.17 3.93 -14.37
CA LYS A 232 0.01 3.10 -14.13
C LYS A 232 1.23 3.74 -14.74
N VAL A 233 2.10 4.29 -13.92
CA VAL A 233 3.35 4.90 -14.34
C VAL A 233 4.51 3.96 -14.06
N THR A 234 5.32 3.70 -15.08
CA THR A 234 6.54 2.90 -14.96
C THR A 234 7.59 3.63 -14.12
N PRO A 235 8.28 2.95 -13.18
CA PRO A 235 9.26 3.60 -12.34
C PRO A 235 10.48 4.07 -13.15
N VAL A 236 10.96 5.27 -12.85
CA VAL A 236 12.16 5.87 -13.44
C VAL A 236 13.15 6.14 -12.33
N PHE A 237 14.19 5.31 -12.24
CA PHE A 237 15.26 5.37 -11.23
C PHE A 237 16.66 5.55 -11.86
N GLU A 238 16.73 5.72 -13.19
CA GLU A 238 17.95 6.08 -13.91
C GLU A 238 17.66 7.22 -14.89
N ASN A 239 18.69 8.00 -15.25
CA ASN A 239 18.62 9.03 -16.29
C ASN A 239 17.61 10.17 -16.01
N GLU A 240 17.50 10.56 -14.74
CA GLU A 240 16.57 11.58 -14.24
C GLU A 240 16.70 12.94 -14.91
N ASN A 241 17.93 13.33 -15.26
CA ASN A 241 18.25 14.66 -15.82
C ASN A 241 18.00 14.79 -17.32
N LEU A 242 17.34 13.81 -17.95
CA LEU A 242 17.00 13.89 -19.37
C LEU A 242 15.81 14.81 -19.62
N GLU A 243 15.86 15.55 -20.73
CA GLU A 243 14.74 16.38 -21.18
C GLU A 243 13.45 15.57 -21.34
N ALA A 244 13.57 14.29 -21.74
CA ALA A 244 12.46 13.35 -21.84
C ALA A 244 11.73 13.15 -20.50
N MET A 245 12.46 13.05 -19.38
CA MET A 245 11.85 12.92 -18.05
C MET A 245 11.08 14.19 -17.67
N GLY A 246 11.64 15.37 -17.94
CA GLY A 246 10.96 16.64 -17.69
C GLY A 246 9.64 16.77 -18.48
N ARG A 247 9.65 16.39 -19.77
CA ARG A 247 8.45 16.37 -20.63
C ARG A 247 7.43 15.34 -20.16
N PHE A 248 7.88 14.16 -19.79
CA PHE A 248 7.00 13.12 -19.26
C PHE A 248 6.33 13.56 -17.96
N ALA A 249 7.12 14.07 -17.01
CA ALA A 249 6.60 14.58 -15.74
C ALA A 249 5.65 15.76 -15.93
N GLU A 250 5.85 16.62 -16.93
CA GLU A 250 4.88 17.66 -17.29
C GLU A 250 3.50 17.09 -17.65
N VAL A 251 3.45 16.02 -18.45
CA VAL A 251 2.19 15.34 -18.76
C VAL A 251 1.57 14.70 -17.52
N LEU A 252 2.38 14.13 -16.62
CA LEU A 252 1.86 13.57 -15.36
C LEU A 252 1.29 14.67 -14.44
N ARG A 253 1.94 15.84 -14.33
CA ARG A 253 1.38 17.00 -13.63
C ARG A 253 0.08 17.48 -14.28
N TYR A 254 0.04 17.48 -15.62
CA TYR A 254 -1.19 17.76 -16.37
C TYR A 254 -2.29 16.74 -16.05
N ALA A 255 -1.97 15.46 -15.93
CA ALA A 255 -2.93 14.45 -15.50
C ALA A 255 -3.45 14.75 -14.09
N GLN A 256 -2.56 15.04 -13.12
CA GLN A 256 -2.93 15.25 -11.72
C GLN A 256 -3.89 16.41 -11.48
N VAL A 257 -3.73 17.52 -12.22
CA VAL A 257 -4.67 18.64 -12.11
C VAL A 257 -6.01 18.38 -12.83
N ASN A 258 -6.05 17.41 -13.75
CA ASN A 258 -7.24 17.08 -14.54
C ASN A 258 -7.94 15.78 -14.08
N GLY A 259 -7.81 15.43 -12.81
CA GLY A 259 -8.53 14.30 -12.19
C GLY A 259 -7.78 12.96 -12.22
N GLY A 260 -6.53 12.97 -12.66
CA GLY A 260 -5.64 11.82 -12.63
C GLY A 260 -4.97 11.63 -11.27
N GLU A 261 -4.77 10.39 -10.84
CA GLU A 261 -3.84 10.06 -9.76
C GLU A 261 -2.83 9.01 -10.22
N ILE A 262 -1.59 9.14 -9.73
CA ILE A 262 -0.47 8.34 -10.23
C ILE A 262 -0.29 7.10 -9.36
N VAL A 263 -0.26 5.94 -10.01
CA VAL A 263 0.02 4.64 -9.39
C VAL A 263 1.36 4.17 -9.92
N LEU A 264 2.32 3.92 -9.02
CA LEU A 264 3.65 3.50 -9.44
C LEU A 264 3.67 1.99 -9.69
N SER A 265 4.03 1.59 -10.91
CA SER A 265 4.22 0.17 -11.23
C SER A 265 5.43 -0.41 -10.50
N PHE A 266 5.36 -1.68 -10.15
CA PHE A 266 6.56 -2.46 -9.88
C PHE A 266 7.46 -2.50 -11.12
N PRO A 267 8.80 -2.46 -10.96
CA PRO A 267 9.71 -2.54 -12.08
C PRO A 267 9.59 -3.91 -12.77
N ALA A 268 9.68 -3.91 -14.09
CA ALA A 268 9.76 -5.15 -14.86
C ALA A 268 11.05 -5.90 -14.49
N LEU A 269 10.91 -7.05 -13.85
CA LEU A 269 12.05 -7.85 -13.42
C LEU A 269 12.52 -8.75 -14.56
N LYS A 270 13.81 -8.65 -14.92
CA LYS A 270 14.43 -9.55 -15.91
C LYS A 270 14.60 -10.99 -15.42
N SER A 271 14.54 -11.19 -14.10
CA SER A 271 14.60 -12.50 -13.44
C SER A 271 13.82 -12.45 -12.12
N ARG A 272 13.19 -13.58 -11.75
CA ARG A 272 12.52 -13.73 -10.46
C ARG A 272 13.50 -13.76 -9.27
N GLU A 273 14.80 -13.95 -9.53
CA GLU A 273 15.87 -14.02 -8.53
C GLU A 273 16.36 -12.66 -8.03
N ILE A 274 15.92 -11.55 -8.63
CA ILE A 274 16.33 -10.21 -8.19
C ILE A 274 15.83 -10.00 -6.76
N GLY A 275 16.76 -9.86 -5.80
CA GLY A 275 16.43 -9.73 -4.39
C GLY A 275 15.67 -8.44 -4.05
N GLY A 276 14.77 -8.53 -3.08
CA GLY A 276 13.83 -7.48 -2.68
C GLY A 276 14.50 -6.18 -2.27
N ASN A 277 15.70 -6.20 -1.68
CA ASN A 277 16.45 -5.00 -1.34
C ASN A 277 16.79 -4.13 -2.56
N ILE A 278 17.11 -4.75 -3.70
CA ILE A 278 17.41 -4.02 -4.95
C ILE A 278 16.12 -3.40 -5.49
N ILE A 279 15.03 -4.16 -5.47
CA ILE A 279 13.71 -3.71 -5.92
C ILE A 279 13.24 -2.54 -5.05
N ASN A 280 13.35 -2.66 -3.73
CA ASN A 280 13.00 -1.61 -2.78
C ASN A 280 13.77 -0.32 -3.06
N LYS A 281 15.10 -0.42 -3.21
CA LYS A 281 15.94 0.73 -3.55
C LYS A 281 15.49 1.42 -4.85
N ASN A 282 15.22 0.66 -5.91
CA ASN A 282 14.80 1.23 -7.19
C ASN A 282 13.41 1.89 -7.12
N ILE A 283 12.48 1.31 -6.36
CA ILE A 283 11.18 1.92 -6.11
C ILE A 283 11.35 3.23 -5.32
N GLU A 284 12.14 3.22 -4.25
CA GLU A 284 12.43 4.41 -3.45
C GLU A 284 13.04 5.54 -4.29
N GLU A 285 14.05 5.24 -5.11
CA GLU A 285 14.66 6.20 -6.04
C GLU A 285 13.63 6.74 -7.04
N SER A 286 12.75 5.88 -7.56
CA SER A 286 11.68 6.33 -8.44
C SER A 286 10.68 7.26 -7.75
N PHE A 287 10.33 7.03 -6.49
CA PHE A 287 9.47 7.95 -5.72
C PHE A 287 10.14 9.31 -5.56
N GLU A 288 11.42 9.34 -5.15
CA GLU A 288 12.19 10.58 -5.03
C GLU A 288 12.20 11.36 -6.34
N ASN A 289 12.38 10.66 -7.46
CA ASN A 289 12.41 11.27 -8.79
C ASN A 289 11.09 11.93 -9.17
N TYR A 290 9.97 11.24 -8.98
CA TYR A 290 8.66 11.84 -9.27
C TYR A 290 8.38 13.04 -8.37
N ILE A 291 8.67 12.93 -7.07
CA ILE A 291 8.44 14.00 -6.10
C ILE A 291 9.27 15.23 -6.44
N ASN A 292 10.53 15.05 -6.86
CA ASN A 292 11.39 16.13 -7.32
C ASN A 292 10.75 16.90 -8.49
N TYR A 293 10.06 16.20 -9.40
CA TYR A 293 9.28 16.79 -10.48
C TYR A 293 7.85 17.20 -10.12
N TRP A 294 7.52 17.26 -8.82
CA TRP A 294 6.18 17.54 -8.28
C TRP A 294 5.09 16.61 -8.82
N VAL A 295 5.46 15.36 -9.11
CA VAL A 295 4.54 14.27 -9.40
C VAL A 295 4.48 13.41 -8.16
N TYR A 296 3.28 13.12 -7.67
CA TYR A 296 3.09 12.44 -6.39
C TYR A 296 2.36 11.11 -6.60
N PRO A 297 3.08 9.97 -6.70
CA PRO A 297 2.45 8.66 -6.74
C PRO A 297 1.83 8.32 -5.38
N ILE A 298 0.65 7.70 -5.39
CA ILE A 298 -0.18 7.48 -4.19
C ILE A 298 -0.41 6.00 -3.87
N ALA A 299 -0.09 5.10 -4.81
CA ALA A 299 -0.28 3.65 -4.67
C ALA A 299 0.76 2.88 -5.47
N LEU A 300 0.80 1.56 -5.26
CA LEU A 300 1.61 0.62 -6.04
C LEU A 300 0.72 -0.24 -6.95
N ASP A 301 1.18 -0.52 -8.17
CA ASP A 301 0.64 -1.54 -9.07
C ASP A 301 1.61 -2.73 -9.09
N ILE A 302 1.13 -3.89 -8.64
CA ILE A 302 1.95 -5.09 -8.48
C ILE A 302 1.28 -6.30 -9.13
N ASN A 303 2.10 -7.24 -9.57
CA ASN A 303 1.63 -8.58 -9.90
C ASN A 303 1.36 -9.37 -8.61
N GLU A 304 0.27 -10.15 -8.58
CA GLU A 304 -0.15 -10.96 -7.42
C GLU A 304 0.95 -11.89 -6.88
N TYR A 305 1.84 -12.39 -7.75
CA TYR A 305 2.97 -13.22 -7.35
C TYR A 305 3.85 -12.56 -6.28
N TYR A 306 4.00 -11.23 -6.31
CA TYR A 306 4.85 -10.51 -5.37
C TYR A 306 4.30 -10.46 -3.94
N LEU A 307 3.01 -10.76 -3.73
CA LEU A 307 2.41 -10.92 -2.41
C LEU A 307 3.00 -12.09 -1.62
N TYR A 308 3.65 -13.06 -2.28
CA TYR A 308 4.20 -14.26 -1.65
C TYR A 308 5.72 -14.23 -1.50
N ARG A 309 6.34 -13.08 -1.76
CA ARG A 309 7.77 -12.89 -1.59
C ARG A 309 8.09 -12.25 -0.25
N ASP A 310 8.66 -13.04 0.66
CA ASP A 310 9.04 -12.57 2.00
C ASP A 310 9.98 -11.36 1.96
N ASP A 311 10.89 -11.31 0.99
CA ASP A 311 11.85 -10.22 0.82
C ASP A 311 11.24 -8.91 0.31
N LEU A 312 9.96 -8.91 -0.10
CA LEU A 312 9.21 -7.73 -0.53
C LEU A 312 8.24 -7.21 0.52
N LYS A 313 8.03 -7.90 1.64
CA LYS A 313 7.02 -7.51 2.66
C LYS A 313 7.17 -6.07 3.13
N ILE A 314 8.39 -5.67 3.51
CA ILE A 314 8.70 -4.31 3.98
C ILE A 314 8.33 -3.27 2.91
N LEU A 315 8.66 -3.57 1.64
CA LEU A 315 8.35 -2.69 0.52
C LEU A 315 6.84 -2.55 0.29
N LEU A 316 6.09 -3.65 0.39
CA LEU A 316 4.64 -3.62 0.19
C LEU A 316 3.91 -2.96 1.35
N GLU A 317 4.36 -3.18 2.60
CA GLU A 317 3.81 -2.55 3.82
C GLU A 317 4.01 -1.03 3.86
N ASN A 318 4.91 -0.49 3.04
CA ASN A 318 5.05 0.95 2.84
C ASN A 318 3.84 1.58 2.14
N SER A 319 2.92 0.79 1.58
CA SER A 319 1.67 1.26 0.97
C SER A 319 0.46 0.60 1.60
N ASN A 320 -0.57 1.38 1.93
CA ASN A 320 -1.87 0.82 2.31
C ASN A 320 -2.77 0.52 1.09
N THR A 321 -2.35 0.90 -0.11
CA THR A 321 -3.13 0.83 -1.34
C THR A 321 -2.35 0.10 -2.43
N LEU A 322 -2.89 -1.02 -2.89
CA LEU A 322 -2.32 -1.83 -3.96
C LEU A 322 -3.34 -2.04 -5.09
N PHE A 323 -2.85 -1.90 -6.33
CA PHE A 323 -3.52 -2.37 -7.53
C PHE A 323 -2.92 -3.72 -7.91
N LEU A 324 -3.77 -4.74 -8.07
CA LEU A 324 -3.34 -6.10 -8.34
C LEU A 324 -3.56 -6.45 -9.81
N GLU A 325 -2.48 -6.85 -10.47
CA GLU A 325 -2.50 -7.49 -11.78
C GLU A 325 -2.55 -9.01 -11.58
N SER A 326 -3.63 -9.63 -12.07
CA SER A 326 -3.86 -11.07 -11.99
C SER A 326 -2.70 -11.85 -12.61
N ASN A 327 -2.36 -12.97 -11.98
CA ASN A 327 -1.33 -13.87 -12.48
C ASN A 327 -1.80 -15.31 -12.36
N ASP A 328 -2.04 -15.96 -13.48
CA ASP A 328 -2.45 -17.37 -13.50
C ASP A 328 -1.27 -18.31 -13.16
N GLU A 329 -0.02 -17.82 -13.21
CA GLU A 329 1.21 -18.59 -12.98
C GLU A 329 1.93 -18.24 -11.66
N ILE A 330 1.19 -18.06 -10.56
CA ILE A 330 1.78 -17.83 -9.23
C ILE A 330 2.68 -19.00 -8.78
N GLY A 331 2.46 -20.19 -9.34
CA GLY A 331 3.23 -21.38 -9.04
C GLY A 331 2.79 -22.03 -7.73
N VAL A 332 3.69 -22.79 -7.13
CA VAL A 332 3.42 -23.55 -5.90
C VAL A 332 3.59 -22.64 -4.68
N LEU A 333 2.52 -22.46 -3.91
CA LEU A 333 2.54 -21.76 -2.62
C LEU A 333 2.79 -22.78 -1.50
N ASP A 334 4.06 -23.08 -1.25
CA ASP A 334 4.48 -24.05 -0.22
C ASP A 334 5.09 -23.35 1.01
N PHE A 335 4.22 -23.05 1.96
CA PHE A 335 4.60 -22.57 3.29
C PHE A 335 3.72 -23.21 4.37
N ASN A 336 4.18 -23.25 5.61
CA ASN A 336 3.36 -23.69 6.75
C ASN A 336 2.57 -22.51 7.34
N ARG A 337 3.18 -21.33 7.35
CA ARG A 337 2.60 -20.07 7.80
C ARG A 337 3.10 -18.95 6.91
N TYR A 338 2.21 -18.05 6.54
CA TYR A 338 2.51 -16.82 5.81
C TYR A 338 1.64 -15.69 6.34
N VAL A 339 2.08 -14.45 6.15
CA VAL A 339 1.37 -13.26 6.63
C VAL A 339 1.45 -12.21 5.53
N ASN A 340 0.31 -11.62 5.20
CA ASN A 340 0.21 -10.46 4.31
C ASN A 340 -0.28 -9.23 5.10
N GLY A 341 0.15 -8.05 4.65
CA GLY A 341 -0.13 -6.79 5.33
C GLY A 341 -1.62 -6.50 5.49
N PRO A 342 -2.02 -5.63 6.44
CA PRO A 342 -3.28 -4.94 6.30
C PRO A 342 -3.15 -3.91 5.18
N TYR A 343 -3.93 -4.07 4.11
CA TYR A 343 -4.03 -3.08 3.05
C TYR A 343 -5.42 -2.47 3.05
N GLU A 344 -5.54 -1.18 3.31
CA GLU A 344 -6.84 -0.48 3.30
C GLU A 344 -7.53 -0.57 1.94
N ASN A 345 -6.77 -0.62 0.84
CA ASN A 345 -7.34 -0.60 -0.50
C ASN A 345 -6.65 -1.64 -1.40
N ILE A 346 -7.36 -2.72 -1.72
CA ILE A 346 -6.92 -3.75 -2.68
C ILE A 346 -7.81 -3.68 -3.91
N ILE A 347 -7.30 -3.09 -4.97
CA ILE A 347 -8.07 -2.80 -6.18
C ILE A 347 -7.63 -3.78 -7.27
N GLN A 348 -8.56 -4.61 -7.74
CA GLN A 348 -8.26 -5.56 -8.80
C GLN A 348 -8.34 -4.90 -10.17
N LYS A 349 -7.41 -5.24 -11.07
CA LYS A 349 -7.42 -4.73 -12.44
C LYS A 349 -8.22 -5.65 -13.36
N VAL A 350 -9.05 -5.06 -14.21
CA VAL A 350 -9.80 -5.77 -15.26
C VAL A 350 -9.54 -5.08 -16.59
N GLU A 351 -8.92 -5.79 -17.53
CA GLU A 351 -8.58 -5.24 -18.84
C GLU A 351 -9.81 -5.03 -19.73
N PHE A 352 -9.85 -3.88 -20.41
CA PHE A 352 -10.83 -3.56 -21.41
C PHE A 352 -10.19 -3.00 -22.69
N ASN A 353 -10.44 -3.67 -23.81
CA ASN A 353 -9.84 -3.36 -25.12
C ASN A 353 -10.88 -2.94 -26.19
N GLY A 354 -12.14 -2.74 -25.80
CA GLY A 354 -13.21 -2.25 -26.68
C GLY A 354 -13.83 -3.29 -27.62
N GLU A 355 -13.27 -4.50 -27.73
CA GLU A 355 -13.78 -5.58 -28.58
C GLU A 355 -13.89 -6.88 -27.75
N ASN A 356 -15.12 -7.38 -27.62
CA ASN A 356 -15.57 -8.42 -26.68
C ASN A 356 -15.56 -8.00 -25.20
N ASN A 357 -16.59 -8.42 -24.46
CA ASN A 357 -16.43 -9.44 -23.42
C ASN A 357 -17.67 -9.48 -22.50
N GLN A 358 -18.08 -10.71 -22.16
CA GLN A 358 -18.88 -11.05 -20.98
C GLN A 358 -18.30 -10.48 -19.66
N SER A 359 -17.13 -9.83 -19.68
CA SER A 359 -16.35 -9.40 -18.52
C SER A 359 -16.81 -8.09 -17.86
N LEU A 360 -17.74 -7.33 -18.44
CA LEU A 360 -18.21 -6.06 -17.87
C LEU A 360 -19.68 -6.06 -17.44
N GLU A 361 -20.46 -7.08 -17.79
CA GLU A 361 -21.90 -7.11 -17.48
C GLU A 361 -22.17 -7.15 -15.97
N GLU A 362 -21.17 -7.55 -15.17
CA GLU A 362 -21.21 -7.52 -13.71
C GLU A 362 -19.85 -7.07 -13.14
N LEU A 363 -19.59 -5.77 -13.18
CA LEU A 363 -18.50 -5.16 -12.40
C LEU A 363 -18.80 -5.30 -10.91
N TYR A 364 -17.81 -5.73 -10.15
CA TYR A 364 -17.90 -5.90 -8.69
C TYR A 364 -17.26 -4.71 -7.97
N ASN A 365 -17.38 -4.71 -6.64
CA ASN A 365 -16.79 -3.66 -5.82
C ASN A 365 -15.27 -3.67 -5.86
N ASN A 366 -14.67 -2.48 -5.81
CA ASN A 366 -13.23 -2.25 -5.68
C ASN A 366 -12.38 -2.78 -6.85
N VAL A 367 -12.77 -2.37 -8.06
CA VAL A 367 -12.15 -2.78 -9.32
C VAL A 367 -11.69 -1.57 -10.14
N ALA A 368 -10.56 -1.71 -10.83
CA ALA A 368 -10.04 -0.74 -11.78
C ALA A 368 -10.17 -1.30 -13.20
N VAL A 369 -10.99 -0.67 -14.03
CA VAL A 369 -11.12 -1.05 -15.44
C VAL A 369 -10.00 -0.39 -16.23
N THR A 370 -9.15 -1.20 -16.84
CA THR A 370 -7.91 -0.73 -17.47
C THR A 370 -8.07 -0.55 -18.96
N VAL A 371 -7.56 0.58 -19.47
CA VAL A 371 -7.52 0.91 -20.88
C VAL A 371 -6.08 1.32 -21.21
N SER A 372 -5.45 0.64 -22.17
CA SER A 372 -4.04 0.91 -22.53
C SER A 372 -3.87 2.33 -23.09
N SER A 373 -2.85 3.04 -22.60
CA SER A 373 -2.42 4.34 -23.15
C SER A 373 -1.90 4.25 -24.59
N LYS A 374 -1.57 3.04 -25.08
CA LYS A 374 -1.06 2.81 -26.45
C LYS A 374 -2.16 2.77 -27.50
N LEU A 375 -3.44 2.74 -27.09
CA LEU A 375 -4.56 2.77 -28.02
C LEU A 375 -4.59 4.08 -28.81
N SER A 376 -4.97 4.00 -30.09
CA SER A 376 -5.26 5.20 -30.87
C SER A 376 -6.39 6.01 -30.21
N ILE A 377 -6.41 7.31 -30.46
CA ILE A 377 -7.41 8.19 -29.85
C ILE A 377 -8.84 7.73 -30.14
N ASP A 378 -9.12 7.24 -31.36
CA ASP A 378 -10.45 6.75 -31.72
C ASP A 378 -10.84 5.49 -30.95
N LYS A 379 -9.92 4.53 -30.77
CA LYS A 379 -10.17 3.33 -29.96
C LYS A 379 -10.37 3.67 -28.49
N PHE A 380 -9.54 4.58 -27.95
CA PHE A 380 -9.68 5.06 -26.57
C PHE A 380 -11.04 5.73 -26.34
N LYS A 381 -11.47 6.61 -27.27
CA LYS A 381 -12.78 7.25 -27.22
C LYS A 381 -13.90 6.23 -27.26
N SER A 382 -13.86 5.25 -28.16
CA SER A 382 -14.83 4.15 -28.21
C SER A 382 -14.92 3.38 -26.89
N CYS A 383 -13.79 3.17 -26.20
CA CYS A 383 -13.80 2.53 -24.89
C CYS A 383 -14.52 3.38 -23.84
N VAL A 384 -14.21 4.68 -23.79
CA VAL A 384 -14.85 5.62 -22.85
C VAL A 384 -16.34 5.78 -23.15
N ASP A 385 -16.70 5.89 -24.42
CA ASP A 385 -18.08 6.00 -24.89
C ASP A 385 -18.88 4.74 -24.55
N TYR A 386 -18.28 3.55 -24.62
CA TYR A 386 -18.90 2.32 -24.14
C TYR A 386 -19.31 2.43 -22.66
N PHE A 387 -18.42 2.88 -21.78
CA PHE A 387 -18.72 3.01 -20.35
C PHE A 387 -19.81 4.03 -20.08
N ILE A 388 -19.78 5.17 -20.77
CA ILE A 388 -20.81 6.22 -20.67
C ILE A 388 -22.17 5.66 -21.13
N ASN A 389 -22.21 4.96 -22.25
CA ASN A 389 -23.45 4.38 -22.80
C ASN A 389 -24.02 3.26 -21.92
N LYS A 390 -23.18 2.60 -21.10
CA LYS A 390 -23.57 1.58 -20.13
C LYS A 390 -23.88 2.15 -18.74
N ASP A 391 -23.86 3.48 -18.57
CA ASP A 391 -24.08 4.16 -17.29
C ASP A 391 -23.13 3.68 -16.17
N ILE A 392 -21.89 3.33 -16.54
CA ILE A 392 -20.86 2.91 -15.57
C ILE A 392 -20.32 4.17 -14.89
N ASN A 393 -20.59 4.29 -13.59
CA ASN A 393 -20.17 5.42 -12.78
C ASN A 393 -18.81 5.16 -12.12
N PHE A 394 -17.79 5.93 -12.53
CA PHE A 394 -16.47 5.86 -11.95
C PHE A 394 -16.35 6.71 -10.68
N LYS A 395 -15.91 6.10 -9.58
CA LYS A 395 -15.65 6.78 -8.32
C LYS A 395 -14.47 7.74 -8.47
N SER A 396 -14.53 8.86 -7.74
CA SER A 396 -13.39 9.74 -7.58
C SER A 396 -12.20 9.00 -6.97
N THR A 397 -11.02 9.21 -7.55
CA THR A 397 -9.75 8.70 -7.03
C THR A 397 -9.50 9.18 -5.60
N TYR A 398 -9.85 10.43 -5.28
CA TYR A 398 -9.78 11.01 -3.94
C TYR A 398 -10.70 10.37 -2.89
N ASN A 399 -11.63 9.49 -3.28
CA ASN A 399 -12.41 8.72 -2.31
C ASN A 399 -11.59 7.61 -1.65
N ILE A 400 -10.46 7.23 -2.25
CA ILE A 400 -9.51 6.27 -1.68
C ILE A 400 -8.64 7.02 -0.68
N ASN A 401 -8.62 6.54 0.57
CA ASN A 401 -7.65 7.00 1.56
C ASN A 401 -6.33 6.26 1.32
N ALA A 402 -5.54 6.79 0.38
CA ALA A 402 -4.26 6.21 0.02
C ALA A 402 -3.14 6.78 0.90
N HIS A 403 -2.21 5.92 1.30
CA HIS A 403 -1.05 6.28 2.09
C HIS A 403 0.15 5.47 1.63
N ILE A 404 1.24 6.17 1.37
CA ILE A 404 2.55 5.64 1.06
C ILE A 404 3.62 6.27 1.96
N ASN A 405 4.57 5.47 2.44
CA ASN A 405 5.73 5.93 3.20
C ASN A 405 7.03 5.33 2.64
N TYR A 406 7.89 6.15 2.03
CA TYR A 406 9.22 5.73 1.55
C TYR A 406 10.29 6.64 2.09
N LYS A 407 11.37 6.08 2.68
CA LYS A 407 12.51 6.85 3.23
C LYS A 407 12.09 8.02 4.14
N ASN A 408 11.02 7.84 4.93
CA ASN A 408 10.38 8.88 5.77
C ASN A 408 9.66 10.00 5.01
N ILE A 409 9.42 9.82 3.71
CA ILE A 409 8.55 10.66 2.91
C ILE A 409 7.14 10.06 2.96
N ASP A 410 6.22 10.81 3.54
CA ASP A 410 4.84 10.41 3.75
C ASP A 410 3.95 11.04 2.67
N ILE A 411 3.37 10.25 1.78
CA ILE A 411 2.39 10.71 0.79
C ILE A 411 1.03 10.18 1.18
N LYS A 412 0.05 11.08 1.35
CA LYS A 412 -1.34 10.71 1.60
C LYS A 412 -2.24 11.32 0.55
N SER A 413 -3.18 10.55 0.00
CA SER A 413 -4.29 11.08 -0.78
C SER A 413 -5.62 10.73 -0.12
N ASN A 414 -6.56 11.67 -0.17
CA ASN A 414 -7.93 11.52 0.32
C ASN A 414 -8.80 12.64 -0.27
N LYS A 415 -10.03 12.79 0.22
CA LYS A 415 -10.99 13.81 -0.24
C LYS A 415 -10.48 15.26 -0.13
N LYS A 416 -9.43 15.53 0.65
CA LYS A 416 -8.78 16.85 0.77
C LYS A 416 -7.66 17.07 -0.27
N GLY A 417 -7.36 16.05 -1.07
CA GLY A 417 -6.27 15.99 -2.04
C GLY A 417 -5.02 15.31 -1.48
N ILE A 418 -3.87 15.62 -2.09
CA ILE A 418 -2.58 15.01 -1.83
C ILE A 418 -1.79 15.84 -0.79
N LEU A 419 -1.26 15.15 0.21
CA LEU A 419 -0.38 15.65 1.25
C LEU A 419 1.00 14.99 1.11
N LEU A 420 2.06 15.79 1.13
CA LEU A 420 3.45 15.35 1.25
C LEU A 420 3.97 15.78 2.62
N SER A 421 4.26 14.82 3.50
CA SER A 421 4.71 15.03 4.88
C SER A 421 3.83 16.06 5.61
N ASN A 422 2.52 15.84 5.55
CA ASN A 422 1.44 16.70 6.08
C ASN A 422 1.29 18.10 5.43
N LYS A 423 2.00 18.40 4.34
CA LYS A 423 1.82 19.63 3.57
C LYS A 423 0.98 19.38 2.33
N ALA A 424 -0.03 20.21 2.09
CA ALA A 424 -0.85 20.09 0.89
C ALA A 424 -0.03 20.40 -0.36
N VAL A 425 0.04 19.43 -1.26
CA VAL A 425 0.75 19.51 -2.55
C VAL A 425 -0.18 19.29 -3.75
N THR A 426 -1.48 19.09 -3.51
CA THR A 426 -2.50 19.02 -4.57
C THR A 426 -2.36 20.20 -5.53
N GLN A 427 -2.11 19.89 -6.79
CA GLN A 427 -1.99 20.90 -7.83
C GLN A 427 -3.38 21.47 -8.16
N LYS A 428 -3.56 22.77 -7.94
CA LYS A 428 -4.83 23.47 -8.26
C LYS A 428 -4.89 23.97 -9.69
N ARG A 429 -3.74 24.09 -10.36
CA ARG A 429 -3.60 24.51 -11.75
C ARG A 429 -2.43 23.78 -12.38
N PHE A 430 -2.46 23.67 -13.70
CA PHE A 430 -1.36 23.11 -14.45
C PHE A 430 -0.12 24.01 -14.34
N ILE A 431 1.04 23.36 -14.16
CA ILE A 431 2.37 23.98 -14.13
C ILE A 431 3.21 23.32 -15.22
N ASN A 432 3.50 24.10 -16.27
CA ASN A 432 4.28 23.64 -17.42
C ASN A 432 5.78 23.53 -17.08
N SER A 433 6.56 22.96 -17.98
CA SER A 433 8.00 22.74 -17.75
C SER A 433 8.80 24.02 -17.53
N GLU A 434 8.47 25.11 -18.22
CA GLU A 434 9.18 26.39 -18.11
C GLU A 434 8.93 27.02 -16.73
N GLU A 435 7.67 27.05 -16.32
CA GLU A 435 7.27 27.55 -15.02
C GLU A 435 7.87 26.73 -13.88
N TYR A 436 7.81 25.40 -13.98
CA TYR A 436 8.46 24.50 -13.01
C TYR A 436 9.94 24.82 -12.86
N LYS A 437 10.69 24.91 -13.97
CA LYS A 437 12.13 25.26 -13.96
C LYS A 437 12.37 26.61 -13.29
N ASN A 438 11.51 27.60 -13.55
CA ASN A 438 11.65 28.93 -12.95
C ASN A 438 11.47 28.90 -11.43
N VAL A 439 10.52 28.13 -10.91
CA VAL A 439 10.30 28.00 -9.46
C VAL A 439 11.47 27.29 -8.78
N ILE A 440 11.90 26.14 -9.31
CA ILE A 440 13.02 25.38 -8.73
C ILE A 440 14.31 26.22 -8.75
N ASN A 441 14.60 26.91 -9.85
CA ASN A 441 15.78 27.78 -9.94
C ASN A 441 15.72 28.96 -8.95
N ALA A 442 14.53 29.48 -8.66
CA ALA A 442 14.36 30.55 -7.68
C ALA A 442 14.59 30.06 -6.25
N GLU A 443 14.10 28.86 -5.92
CA GLU A 443 14.32 28.21 -4.61
C GLU A 443 15.81 27.95 -4.36
N VAL A 444 16.52 27.35 -5.33
CA VAL A 444 17.97 27.09 -5.23
C VAL A 444 18.75 28.39 -5.02
N LYS A 445 18.46 29.43 -5.81
CA LYS A 445 19.12 30.74 -5.65
C LYS A 445 18.84 31.39 -4.29
N SER A 446 17.66 31.16 -3.72
CA SER A 446 17.32 31.70 -2.39
C SER A 446 18.12 31.01 -1.27
N TYR A 447 18.29 29.68 -1.38
CA TYR A 447 19.07 28.88 -0.44
C TYR A 447 20.58 29.21 -0.50
N ASP A 448 21.14 29.31 -1.71
CA ASP A 448 22.54 29.70 -1.91
C ASP A 448 22.84 31.10 -1.34
N LYS A 449 21.90 32.02 -1.48
CA LYS A 449 22.00 33.39 -0.94
C LYS A 449 21.98 33.39 0.59
N GLU A 450 21.18 32.53 1.22
CA GLU A 450 21.13 32.43 2.68
C GLU A 450 22.42 31.83 3.26
N ILE A 451 22.99 30.81 2.60
CA ILE A 451 24.29 30.21 2.97
C ILE A 451 25.44 31.22 2.81
N THR A 452 25.48 31.95 1.69
CA THR A 452 26.54 32.96 1.46
C THR A 452 26.48 34.13 2.43
N ILE A 453 25.28 34.56 2.85
CA ILE A 453 25.11 35.61 3.87
C ILE A 453 25.61 35.12 5.25
N ASN A 454 25.50 33.84 5.56
CA ASN A 454 25.89 33.27 6.85
C ASN A 454 27.42 33.09 6.99
N LEU A 455 28.11 32.67 5.92
CA LEU A 455 29.57 32.46 5.93
C LEU A 455 30.36 33.76 6.05
N ALA A 456 29.94 34.83 5.37
CA ALA A 456 30.64 36.13 5.44
C ALA A 456 30.56 36.76 6.84
N LYS A 457 29.42 36.60 7.53
CA LYS A 457 29.21 37.11 8.89
C LYS A 457 29.97 36.28 9.92
N SER A 458 29.99 34.95 9.76
CA SER A 458 30.71 34.02 10.63
C SER A 458 32.24 34.23 10.54
N ASN A 459 32.78 34.40 9.34
CA ASN A 459 34.21 34.69 9.14
C ASN A 459 34.66 36.00 9.82
N LYS A 460 33.81 37.04 9.82
CA LYS A 460 34.12 38.32 10.47
C LYS A 460 34.19 38.19 12.00
N ILE A 461 33.34 37.35 12.59
CA ILE A 461 33.36 37.06 14.04
C ILE A 461 34.62 36.28 14.42
N ILE A 462 34.98 35.25 13.64
CA ILE A 462 36.19 34.45 13.87
C ILE A 462 37.45 35.33 13.80
N VAL A 463 37.55 36.22 12.81
CA VAL A 463 38.67 37.16 12.70
C VAL A 463 38.73 38.11 13.89
N MET A 464 37.58 38.60 14.37
CA MET A 464 37.52 39.48 15.55
C MET A 464 37.97 38.76 16.84
N ILE A 465 37.55 37.51 17.03
CA ILE A 465 37.96 36.69 18.19
C ILE A 465 39.49 36.46 18.15
N THR A 466 40.04 36.07 17.01
CA THR A 466 41.49 35.85 16.86
C THR A 466 42.29 37.12 17.16
N PHE A 467 41.80 38.28 16.73
CA PHE A 467 42.42 39.57 17.02
C PHE A 467 42.40 39.90 18.53
N ILE A 468 41.29 39.65 19.22
CA ILE A 468 41.17 39.84 20.67
C ILE A 468 42.13 38.92 21.42
N VAL A 469 42.23 37.65 21.02
CA VAL A 469 43.15 36.68 21.63
C VAL A 469 44.60 37.12 21.44
N ALA A 470 44.97 37.61 20.26
CA ALA A 470 46.30 38.13 20.00
C ALA A 470 46.63 39.35 20.89
N ILE A 471 45.69 40.27 21.09
CA ILE A 471 45.85 41.41 21.99
C ILE A 471 46.07 40.94 23.44
N ILE A 472 45.27 39.98 23.91
CA ILE A 472 45.42 39.42 25.26
C ILE A 472 46.82 38.81 25.42
N PHE A 473 47.32 38.10 24.41
CA PHE A 473 48.65 37.49 24.44
C PHE A 473 49.75 38.57 24.54
N ILE A 474 49.63 39.65 23.77
CA ILE A 474 50.57 40.79 23.80
C ILE A 474 50.55 41.46 25.19
N ILE A 475 49.37 41.62 25.80
CA ILE A 475 49.23 42.17 27.15
C ILE A 475 49.92 41.28 28.19
N ILE A 476 49.70 39.96 28.13
CA ILE A 476 50.33 38.99 29.03
C ILE A 476 51.86 39.06 28.90
N VAL A 477 52.39 39.05 27.68
CA VAL A 477 53.83 39.16 27.42
C VAL A 477 54.38 40.48 27.97
N SER A 478 53.66 41.60 27.76
CA SER A 478 54.07 42.92 28.25
C SER A 478 54.10 42.98 29.78
N ILE A 479 53.11 42.38 30.46
CA ILE A 479 53.07 42.28 31.92
C ILE A 479 54.21 41.37 32.42
N SER A 480 54.45 40.24 31.77
CA SER A 480 55.55 39.32 32.11
C SER A 480 56.91 40.05 32.06
N ILE A 481 57.17 40.78 30.97
CA ILE A 481 58.40 41.58 30.82
C ILE A 481 58.53 42.64 31.93
N LYS A 482 57.42 43.28 32.32
CA LYS A 482 57.43 44.29 33.39
C LYS A 482 57.69 43.68 34.76
N ILE A 483 57.12 42.51 35.06
CA ILE A 483 57.37 41.77 36.30
C ILE A 483 58.83 41.31 36.37
N ASP A 484 59.37 40.78 35.28
CA ASP A 484 60.77 40.35 35.23
C ASP A 484 61.73 41.54 35.41
N ARG A 485 61.48 42.68 34.76
CA ARG A 485 62.28 43.90 35.01
C ARG A 485 62.23 44.36 36.47
N ASN A 486 61.08 44.25 37.13
CA ASN A 486 60.95 44.63 38.54
C ASN A 486 61.57 43.61 39.51
N LYS A 487 61.87 42.38 39.08
CA LYS A 487 62.57 41.37 39.89
C LYS A 487 64.10 41.54 39.86
N PHE A 488 64.66 42.09 38.79
CA PHE A 488 66.12 42.25 38.62
C PHE A 488 66.64 43.67 38.90
N PHE A 489 65.76 44.65 39.11
CA PHE A 489 66.11 46.01 39.51
C PHE A 489 65.48 46.37 40.86
N LYS A 490 65.91 45.68 41.91
CA LYS A 490 65.69 46.09 43.30
C LYS A 490 67.02 46.25 44.01
#